data_AF-A0A4Q7JEK5-F1
#
_entry.id   AF-A0A4Q7JEK5-F1
#
_cell.length_a   1.000
_cell.length_b   1.000
_cell.length_c   1.000
_cell.angle_alpha   90.00
_cell.angle_beta   90.00
_cell.angle_gamma   90.00
#
_symmetry.space_group_name_H-M   'P 1'
#
loop_
_entity.id
_entity.type
_entity.pdbx_description
1 polymer ?
#
loop_
_entity_poly.entity_id
_entity_poly.type
_entity_poly.pdbx_seq_one_letter_code
_entity_poly.pdbx_strand_id
1 'polypeptide(L)'
;MTTEWALVLPGDLDDYDWAVTESRGVLLHAVLQHGSRRFPTIVYDPYRIVQDAALVTGESGTFYEPNVILVSEVTQESIRRDGDRLLAGGHLDWLLGLAPASGAEWSLAVPDATDWTRVDELGTLSAELAYGERRFPLTFFDLERLAQAVGWDGVDDFFERRSRPRPVDFHEDNVIVLPALTRHAAKAAVEDLTRRGEFDWLLG
;
A
#
# COMPACT_ATOMS: atom_id res chain seq x y z
N MET A 1 10.60 7.17 26.21
CA MET A 1 9.84 6.83 25.00
C MET A 1 10.55 7.50 23.84
N THR A 2 11.02 6.74 22.87
CA THR A 2 11.73 7.29 21.71
C THR A 2 10.69 7.98 20.80
N THR A 3 11.01 9.19 20.36
CA THR A 3 10.28 9.93 19.32
C THR A 3 10.84 9.57 17.94
N GLU A 4 11.23 8.32 17.78
CA GLU A 4 11.81 7.79 16.55
C GLU A 4 10.81 6.81 15.95
N TRP A 5 10.81 6.74 14.62
CA TRP A 5 10.01 5.76 13.91
C TRP A 5 10.52 4.35 14.20
N ALA A 6 9.59 3.41 14.39
CA ALA A 6 9.88 2.00 14.57
C ALA A 6 8.83 1.15 13.85
N LEU A 7 9.27 0.09 13.16
CA LEU A 7 8.38 -0.95 12.65
C LEU A 7 8.19 -2.01 13.73
N VAL A 8 7.00 -2.05 14.31
CA VAL A 8 6.63 -2.99 15.36
C VAL A 8 5.94 -4.20 14.73
N LEU A 9 6.58 -5.34 14.86
CA LEU A 9 6.03 -6.63 14.44
C LEU A 9 5.05 -7.15 15.50
N PRO A 10 4.07 -7.99 15.14
CA PRO A 10 3.20 -8.64 16.11
C PRO A 10 4.07 -9.44 17.10
N GLY A 11 3.92 -9.15 18.39
CA GLY A 11 4.84 -9.61 19.44
C GLY A 11 4.60 -11.04 19.92
N ASP A 12 3.55 -11.68 19.43
CA ASP A 12 3.04 -12.99 19.82
C ASP A 12 3.19 -14.06 18.73
N LEU A 13 3.83 -13.75 17.60
CA LEU A 13 4.12 -14.75 16.57
C LEU A 13 5.12 -15.76 17.11
N ASP A 14 4.66 -17.00 17.29
CA ASP A 14 5.53 -18.13 17.58
C ASP A 14 6.27 -18.60 16.31
N ASP A 15 7.12 -19.62 16.45
CA ASP A 15 7.90 -20.16 15.33
C ASP A 15 7.01 -20.71 14.20
N TYR A 16 5.81 -21.22 14.54
CA TYR A 16 4.86 -21.73 13.57
C TYR A 16 4.18 -20.58 12.81
N ASP A 17 3.76 -19.54 13.51
CA ASP A 17 3.15 -18.35 12.92
C ASP A 17 4.13 -17.64 11.97
N TRP A 18 5.40 -17.56 12.36
CA TRP A 18 6.45 -17.07 11.45
C TRP A 18 6.56 -17.93 10.20
N ALA A 19 6.67 -19.26 10.33
CA ALA A 19 6.73 -20.14 9.16
C ALA A 19 5.51 -19.96 8.22
N VAL A 20 4.32 -19.74 8.77
CA VAL A 20 3.12 -19.43 7.99
C VAL A 20 3.25 -18.07 7.28
N THR A 21 3.65 -17.02 7.98
CA THR A 21 3.89 -15.69 7.40
C THR A 21 4.93 -15.72 6.29
N GLU A 22 6.07 -16.37 6.50
CA GLU A 22 7.15 -16.49 5.51
C GLU A 22 6.66 -17.26 4.27
N SER A 23 5.96 -18.38 4.47
CA SER A 23 5.43 -19.18 3.34
C SER A 23 4.34 -18.47 2.55
N ARG A 24 3.60 -17.56 3.19
CA ARG A 24 2.58 -16.75 2.52
C ARG A 24 3.16 -15.55 1.79
N GLY A 25 4.35 -15.07 2.16
CA GLY A 25 4.93 -13.86 1.56
C GLY A 25 4.23 -12.57 1.99
N VAL A 26 3.50 -12.58 3.11
CA VAL A 26 2.83 -11.39 3.65
C VAL A 26 2.78 -11.43 5.18
N LEU A 27 3.15 -10.31 5.80
CA LEU A 27 2.93 -10.04 7.22
C LEU A 27 1.82 -9.00 7.37
N LEU A 28 0.66 -9.46 7.86
CA LEU A 28 -0.46 -8.62 8.22
C LEU A 28 -0.27 -8.04 9.63
N HIS A 29 -0.92 -6.92 9.90
CA HIS A 29 -0.96 -6.27 11.22
C HIS A 29 0.40 -5.79 11.75
N ALA A 30 1.38 -5.55 10.88
CA ALA A 30 2.54 -4.76 11.25
C ALA A 30 2.10 -3.33 11.61
N VAL A 31 2.90 -2.65 12.44
CA VAL A 31 2.58 -1.31 12.90
C VAL A 31 3.79 -0.41 12.75
N LEU A 32 3.63 0.69 12.02
CA LEU A 32 4.55 1.83 12.15
C LEU A 32 4.22 2.59 13.44
N GLN A 33 5.21 2.77 14.29
CA GLN A 33 5.07 3.43 15.59
C GLN A 33 5.97 4.67 15.66
N HIS A 34 5.42 5.76 16.18
CA HIS A 34 6.18 6.97 16.53
C HIS A 34 5.67 7.54 17.86
N GLY A 35 6.49 7.45 18.92
CA GLY A 35 6.05 7.75 20.28
C GLY A 35 4.91 6.81 20.72
N SER A 36 3.74 7.37 21.05
CA SER A 36 2.54 6.61 21.42
C SER A 36 1.59 6.32 20.25
N ARG A 37 1.89 6.83 19.05
CA ARG A 37 1.02 6.70 17.88
C ARG A 37 1.37 5.44 17.10
N ARG A 38 0.34 4.79 16.56
CA ARG A 38 0.41 3.52 15.85
C ARG A 38 -0.37 3.64 14.55
N PHE A 39 0.25 3.25 13.44
CA PHE A 39 -0.33 3.30 12.12
C PHE A 39 -0.32 1.88 11.51
N PRO A 40 -1.44 1.41 10.94
CA PRO A 40 -1.50 0.09 10.32
C PRO A 40 -0.54 0.02 9.14
N THR A 41 0.13 -1.11 8.96
CA THR A 41 1.11 -1.32 7.89
C THR A 41 1.08 -2.77 7.49
N ILE A 42 1.31 -3.03 6.21
CA ILE A 42 1.35 -4.39 5.69
C ILE A 42 2.66 -4.57 4.96
N VAL A 43 3.30 -5.71 5.21
CA VAL A 43 4.57 -6.05 4.58
C VAL A 43 4.35 -7.18 3.60
N TYR A 44 4.70 -6.97 2.34
CA TYR A 44 4.57 -7.94 1.27
C TYR A 44 5.93 -8.30 0.68
N ASP A 45 6.04 -9.51 0.12
CA ASP A 45 7.00 -9.78 -0.94
C ASP A 45 6.42 -9.42 -2.33
N PRO A 46 7.26 -9.31 -3.39
CA PRO A 46 6.79 -8.91 -4.71
C PRO A 46 5.86 -9.92 -5.39
N TYR A 47 5.89 -11.19 -4.98
CA TYR A 47 5.01 -12.21 -5.55
C TYR A 47 3.61 -12.06 -4.96
N ARG A 48 3.53 -11.93 -3.65
CA ARG A 48 2.30 -12.00 -2.90
C ARG A 48 1.40 -10.79 -3.13
N ILE A 49 1.96 -9.58 -3.22
CA ILE A 49 1.15 -8.38 -3.48
C ILE A 49 0.48 -8.42 -4.86
N VAL A 50 1.19 -8.88 -5.89
CA VAL A 50 0.62 -9.02 -7.25
C VAL A 50 -0.43 -10.13 -7.26
N GLN A 51 -0.18 -11.23 -6.55
CA GLN A 51 -1.14 -12.33 -6.41
C GLN A 51 -2.45 -11.87 -5.75
N ASP A 52 -2.36 -11.20 -4.61
CA ASP A 52 -3.54 -10.75 -3.87
C ASP A 52 -4.27 -9.64 -4.62
N ALA A 53 -3.54 -8.70 -5.24
CA ALA A 53 -4.14 -7.69 -6.10
C ALA A 53 -4.88 -8.32 -7.29
N ALA A 54 -4.30 -9.29 -7.98
CA ALA A 54 -4.94 -9.97 -9.10
C ALA A 54 -6.21 -10.72 -8.68
N LEU A 55 -6.15 -11.44 -7.56
CA LEU A 55 -7.30 -12.18 -7.03
C LEU A 55 -8.44 -11.22 -6.65
N VAL A 56 -8.14 -10.23 -5.82
CA VAL A 56 -9.15 -9.30 -5.29
C VAL A 56 -9.73 -8.43 -6.40
N THR A 57 -8.92 -7.92 -7.32
CA THR A 57 -9.45 -7.15 -8.47
C THR A 57 -10.30 -8.00 -9.41
N GLY A 58 -10.02 -9.30 -9.54
CA GLY A 58 -10.86 -10.24 -10.29
C GLY A 58 -12.20 -10.57 -9.63
N GLU A 59 -12.27 -10.56 -8.29
CA GLU A 59 -13.47 -10.91 -7.52
C GLU A 59 -14.34 -9.69 -7.15
N SER A 60 -13.73 -8.63 -6.63
CA SER A 60 -14.41 -7.45 -6.06
C SER A 60 -14.18 -6.17 -6.86
N GLY A 61 -13.23 -6.16 -7.78
CA GLY A 61 -12.92 -5.02 -8.65
C GLY A 61 -12.04 -3.93 -8.01
N THR A 62 -11.69 -4.03 -6.74
CA THR A 62 -10.81 -3.05 -6.07
C THR A 62 -10.01 -3.70 -4.96
N PHE A 63 -8.69 -3.68 -5.10
CA PHE A 63 -7.74 -4.01 -4.03
C PHE A 63 -7.26 -2.72 -3.37
N TYR A 64 -7.23 -2.67 -2.04
CA TYR A 64 -6.73 -1.54 -1.27
C TYR A 64 -5.90 -2.04 -0.11
N GLU A 65 -4.72 -1.44 0.11
CA GLU A 65 -3.91 -1.68 1.30
C GLU A 65 -3.28 -0.37 1.83
N PRO A 66 -3.33 -0.12 3.14
CA PRO A 66 -2.67 1.01 3.78
C PRO A 66 -1.20 0.73 4.11
N ASN A 67 -0.34 1.73 3.92
CA ASN A 67 1.10 1.75 4.23
C ASN A 67 1.79 0.44 3.87
N VAL A 68 1.99 0.22 2.57
CA VAL A 68 2.59 -1.00 2.05
C VAL A 68 4.11 -0.88 2.05
N ILE A 69 4.78 -1.83 2.69
CA ILE A 69 6.22 -2.01 2.63
C ILE A 69 6.53 -3.26 1.82
N LEU A 70 7.37 -3.15 0.80
CA LEU A 70 7.87 -4.30 0.07
C LEU A 70 9.23 -4.73 0.62
N VAL A 71 9.40 -6.03 0.80
CA VAL A 71 10.68 -6.65 1.16
C VAL A 71 11.02 -7.74 0.16
N SER A 72 12.30 -8.07 0.00
CA SER A 72 12.71 -9.10 -0.97
C SER A 72 12.05 -10.46 -0.69
N GLU A 73 11.95 -10.80 0.59
CA GLU A 73 11.33 -12.02 1.11
C GLU A 73 10.76 -11.65 2.49
N VAL A 74 9.54 -12.10 2.81
CA VAL A 74 8.96 -11.82 4.13
C VAL A 74 9.61 -12.73 5.15
N THR A 75 10.74 -12.29 5.72
CA THR A 75 11.43 -12.91 6.85
C THR A 75 11.68 -11.85 7.91
N GLN A 76 11.85 -12.25 9.18
CA GLN A 76 12.08 -11.27 10.25
C GLN A 76 13.35 -10.41 10.00
N GLU A 77 14.38 -11.00 9.39
CA GLU A 77 15.62 -10.30 9.02
C GLU A 77 15.39 -9.26 7.91
N SER A 78 14.75 -9.67 6.80
CA SER A 78 14.47 -8.78 5.67
C SER A 78 13.58 -7.62 6.09
N ILE A 79 12.53 -7.89 6.88
CA ILE A 79 11.60 -6.88 7.37
C ILE A 79 12.31 -5.84 8.22
N ARG A 80 13.19 -6.26 9.15
CA ARG A 80 13.97 -5.33 9.96
C ARG A 80 14.92 -4.52 9.11
N ARG A 81 15.70 -5.17 8.24
CA ARG A 81 16.70 -4.50 7.38
C ARG A 81 16.04 -3.44 6.48
N ASP A 82 14.99 -3.82 5.77
CA ASP A 82 14.35 -2.97 4.77
C ASP A 82 13.45 -1.93 5.45
N GLY A 83 12.81 -2.30 6.56
CA GLY A 83 12.07 -1.38 7.43
C GLY A 83 12.96 -0.30 8.03
N ASP A 84 14.07 -0.66 8.69
CA ASP A 84 15.00 0.32 9.28
C ASP A 84 15.53 1.31 8.24
N ARG A 85 15.81 0.82 7.02
CA ARG A 85 16.22 1.65 5.90
C ARG A 85 15.13 2.64 5.47
N LEU A 86 13.87 2.20 5.39
CA LEU A 86 12.73 3.05 5.09
C LEU A 86 12.56 4.14 6.17
N LEU A 87 12.60 3.74 7.44
CA LEU A 87 12.39 4.64 8.59
C LEU A 87 13.46 5.73 8.66
N ALA A 88 14.70 5.41 8.30
CA ALA A 88 15.79 6.38 8.20
C ALA A 88 15.61 7.41 7.07
N GLY A 89 14.75 7.13 6.07
CA GLY A 89 14.52 8.00 4.92
C GLY A 89 13.56 9.17 5.16
N GLY A 90 12.83 9.20 6.28
CA GLY A 90 11.91 10.31 6.61
C GLY A 90 10.60 10.33 5.79
N HIS A 91 10.29 9.27 5.06
CA HIS A 91 9.12 9.20 4.17
C HIS A 91 7.76 9.18 4.90
N LEU A 92 7.77 9.01 6.23
CA LEU A 92 6.57 8.74 7.03
C LEU A 92 6.02 9.96 7.78
N ASP A 93 6.69 11.11 7.71
CA ASP A 93 6.35 12.27 8.53
C ASP A 93 4.92 12.81 8.27
N TRP A 94 4.35 12.53 7.10
CA TRP A 94 2.96 12.86 6.80
C TRP A 94 1.96 12.17 7.75
N LEU A 95 2.27 10.96 8.25
CA LEU A 95 1.46 10.25 9.24
C LEU A 95 1.40 11.00 10.58
N LEU A 96 2.41 11.83 10.90
CA LEU A 96 2.37 12.66 12.11
C LEU A 96 1.34 13.79 11.99
N GLY A 97 0.91 14.13 10.79
CA GLY A 97 -0.18 15.08 10.54
C GLY A 97 -1.59 14.53 10.83
N LEU A 98 -1.76 13.23 11.11
CA LEU A 98 -3.11 12.70 11.37
C LEU A 98 -3.66 13.20 12.71
N ALA A 99 -4.93 13.62 12.73
CA ALA A 99 -5.64 14.11 13.91
C ALA A 99 -7.15 13.80 13.81
N PRO A 100 -7.88 13.66 14.93
CA PRO A 100 -9.33 13.48 14.90
C PRO A 100 -10.02 14.59 14.12
N ALA A 101 -10.89 14.22 13.17
CA ALA A 101 -11.66 15.18 12.39
C ALA A 101 -13.10 14.68 12.19
N SER A 102 -14.07 15.59 12.29
CA SER A 102 -15.49 15.27 12.18
C SER A 102 -16.20 16.18 11.18
N GLY A 103 -17.20 15.65 10.49
CA GLY A 103 -18.15 16.46 9.71
C GLY A 103 -17.70 16.82 8.30
N ALA A 104 -16.71 16.11 7.75
CA ALA A 104 -16.35 16.19 6.34
C ALA A 104 -16.66 14.86 5.63
N GLU A 105 -16.63 14.89 4.30
CA GLU A 105 -16.78 13.71 3.46
C GLU A 105 -15.45 13.38 2.77
N TRP A 106 -15.21 12.09 2.58
CA TRP A 106 -14.09 11.60 1.81
C TRP A 106 -14.29 11.87 0.31
N SER A 107 -13.24 12.33 -0.37
CA SER A 107 -13.27 12.52 -1.81
C SER A 107 -11.89 12.30 -2.42
N LEU A 108 -11.87 11.89 -3.70
CA LEU A 108 -10.64 11.80 -4.46
C LEU A 108 -10.26 13.18 -5.00
N ALA A 109 -9.09 13.69 -4.58
CA ALA A 109 -8.47 14.89 -5.10
C ALA A 109 -7.41 14.50 -6.14
N VAL A 110 -7.71 14.81 -7.40
CA VAL A 110 -6.80 14.61 -8.54
C VAL A 110 -6.43 15.99 -9.08
N PRO A 111 -5.16 16.27 -9.44
CA PRO A 111 -4.78 17.54 -10.05
C PRO A 111 -5.63 17.84 -11.29
N ASP A 112 -6.17 19.06 -11.41
CA ASP A 112 -7.06 19.44 -12.52
C ASP A 112 -6.43 19.24 -13.91
N ALA A 113 -5.10 19.35 -14.00
CA ALA A 113 -4.32 19.15 -15.23
C ALA A 113 -3.99 17.68 -15.54
N THR A 114 -4.60 16.71 -14.84
CA THR A 114 -4.31 15.29 -15.05
C THR A 114 -4.81 14.82 -16.41
N ASP A 115 -3.87 14.36 -17.23
CA ASP A 115 -4.16 13.71 -18.51
C ASP A 115 -4.53 12.24 -18.28
N TRP A 116 -5.84 11.96 -18.31
CA TRP A 116 -6.36 10.62 -18.09
C TRP A 116 -6.02 9.64 -19.21
N THR A 117 -5.72 10.11 -20.42
CA THR A 117 -5.23 9.23 -21.50
C THR A 117 -3.86 8.70 -21.12
N ARG A 118 -2.98 9.59 -20.65
CA ARG A 118 -1.64 9.21 -20.20
C ARG A 118 -1.67 8.33 -18.95
N VAL A 119 -2.60 8.57 -18.02
CA VAL A 119 -2.78 7.71 -16.84
C VAL A 119 -3.17 6.29 -17.26
N ASP A 120 -4.11 6.16 -18.20
CA ASP A 120 -4.53 4.86 -18.73
C ASP A 120 -3.37 4.14 -19.43
N GLU A 121 -2.56 4.86 -20.22
CA GLU A 121 -1.37 4.30 -20.88
C GLU A 121 -0.24 3.90 -19.91
N LEU A 122 -0.08 4.64 -18.81
CA LEU A 122 0.97 4.38 -17.82
C LEU A 122 0.54 3.37 -16.75
N GLY A 123 -0.76 3.14 -16.58
CA GLY A 123 -1.31 2.26 -15.54
C GLY A 123 -1.07 2.75 -14.12
N THR A 124 -0.76 4.03 -13.91
CA THR A 124 -0.54 4.58 -12.55
C THR A 124 -1.00 6.02 -12.41
N LEU A 125 -1.45 6.36 -11.21
CA LEU A 125 -1.87 7.71 -10.83
C LEU A 125 -1.48 7.99 -9.38
N SER A 126 -0.66 9.01 -9.16
CA SER A 126 -0.50 9.62 -7.83
C SER A 126 -1.60 10.66 -7.62
N ALA A 127 -2.35 10.53 -6.54
CA ALA A 127 -3.45 11.40 -6.17
C ALA A 127 -3.46 11.64 -4.65
N GLU A 128 -4.46 12.36 -4.17
CA GLU A 128 -4.70 12.55 -2.75
C GLU A 128 -6.12 12.12 -2.39
N LEU A 129 -6.27 11.49 -1.23
CA LEU A 129 -7.55 11.35 -0.56
C LEU A 129 -7.80 12.61 0.27
N ALA A 130 -8.95 13.24 0.10
CA ALA A 130 -9.33 14.47 0.78
C ALA A 130 -10.43 14.23 1.83
N TYR A 131 -10.25 14.83 3.01
CA TYR A 131 -11.28 14.91 4.06
C TYR A 131 -11.29 16.32 4.64
N GLY A 132 -12.20 17.16 4.15
CA GLY A 132 -12.19 18.60 4.42
C GLY A 132 -10.93 19.26 3.86
N GLU A 133 -10.14 19.91 4.70
CA GLU A 133 -8.85 20.53 4.32
C GLU A 133 -7.66 19.55 4.33
N ARG A 134 -7.86 18.33 4.86
CA ARG A 134 -6.79 17.33 4.98
C ARG A 134 -6.58 16.60 3.66
N ARG A 135 -5.33 16.23 3.39
CA ARG A 135 -4.90 15.49 2.22
C ARG A 135 -4.02 14.33 2.65
N PHE A 136 -4.26 13.16 2.07
CA PHE A 136 -3.49 11.95 2.33
C PHE A 136 -3.00 11.39 1.01
N PRO A 137 -1.72 11.00 0.91
CA PRO A 137 -1.16 10.43 -0.31
C PRO A 137 -1.87 9.13 -0.67
N LEU A 138 -2.17 8.96 -1.96
CA LEU A 138 -2.85 7.80 -2.51
C LEU A 138 -2.27 7.47 -3.89
N THR A 139 -1.83 6.23 -4.07
CA THR A 139 -1.28 5.75 -5.34
C THR A 139 -2.19 4.68 -5.92
N PHE A 140 -2.61 4.90 -7.17
CA PHE A 140 -3.34 3.92 -7.94
C PHE A 140 -2.41 3.20 -8.91
N PHE A 141 -2.68 1.91 -9.11
CA PHE A 141 -2.10 1.08 -10.15
C PHE A 141 -3.20 0.33 -10.91
N ASP A 142 -2.95 0.03 -12.18
CA ASP A 142 -3.50 -1.20 -12.74
C ASP A 142 -2.58 -2.39 -12.39
N LEU A 143 -3.03 -3.60 -12.69
CA LEU A 143 -2.30 -4.81 -12.30
C LEU A 143 -0.95 -4.94 -13.02
N GLU A 144 -0.89 -4.54 -14.29
CA GLU A 144 0.34 -4.57 -15.10
C GLU A 144 1.41 -3.65 -14.50
N ARG A 145 1.00 -2.43 -14.15
CA ARG A 145 1.91 -1.44 -13.60
C ARG A 145 2.33 -1.76 -12.18
N LEU A 146 1.46 -2.36 -11.36
CA LEU A 146 1.85 -2.88 -10.06
C LEU A 146 2.95 -3.94 -10.20
N ALA A 147 2.76 -4.92 -11.09
CA ALA A 147 3.75 -5.97 -11.33
C ALA A 147 5.11 -5.37 -11.72
N GLN A 148 5.11 -4.40 -12.64
CA GLN A 148 6.32 -3.68 -13.02
C GLN A 148 6.95 -2.91 -11.85
N ALA A 149 6.14 -2.22 -11.04
CA ALA A 149 6.60 -1.42 -9.92
C ALA A 149 7.29 -2.26 -8.84
N VAL A 150 6.84 -3.51 -8.65
CA VAL A 150 7.45 -4.46 -7.70
C VAL A 150 8.56 -5.32 -8.32
N GLY A 151 8.99 -4.99 -9.54
CA GLY A 151 10.21 -5.54 -10.15
C GLY A 151 10.00 -6.66 -11.17
N TRP A 152 8.76 -7.00 -11.53
CA TRP A 152 8.49 -7.89 -12.67
C TRP A 152 8.64 -7.16 -14.01
N ASP A 153 8.78 -7.89 -15.11
CA ASP A 153 8.76 -7.26 -16.43
C ASP A 153 7.34 -6.87 -16.88
N GLY A 154 6.33 -7.51 -16.29
CA GLY A 154 4.91 -7.30 -16.53
C GLY A 154 4.07 -8.39 -15.85
N VAL A 155 2.74 -8.30 -15.97
CA VAL A 155 1.83 -9.25 -15.34
C VAL A 155 1.92 -10.66 -15.95
N ASP A 156 2.20 -10.74 -17.26
CA ASP A 156 2.39 -12.02 -17.96
C ASP A 156 3.64 -12.74 -17.45
N ASP A 157 4.76 -12.02 -17.25
CA ASP A 157 6.01 -12.56 -16.69
C ASP A 157 5.79 -13.14 -15.28
N PHE A 158 4.96 -12.47 -14.46
CA PHE A 158 4.53 -12.95 -13.16
C PHE A 158 3.71 -14.25 -13.24
N PHE A 159 2.63 -14.27 -14.03
CA PHE A 159 1.72 -15.42 -14.11
C PHE A 159 2.39 -16.66 -14.72
N GLU A 160 3.25 -16.46 -15.70
CA GLU A 160 4.00 -17.54 -16.36
C GLU A 160 5.26 -17.93 -15.59
N ARG A 161 5.61 -17.19 -14.52
CA ARG A 161 6.79 -17.41 -13.68
C ARG A 161 8.09 -17.50 -14.48
N ARG A 162 8.21 -16.65 -15.51
CA ARG A 162 9.34 -16.66 -16.44
C ARG A 162 10.63 -16.16 -15.77
N SER A 163 10.50 -15.25 -14.81
CA SER A 163 11.62 -14.57 -14.17
C SER A 163 11.48 -14.52 -12.63
N ARG A 164 12.51 -14.02 -11.96
CA ARG A 164 12.39 -13.53 -10.58
C ARG A 164 12.23 -12.00 -10.63
N PRO A 165 11.45 -11.41 -9.71
CA PRO A 165 11.34 -9.95 -9.66
C PRO A 165 12.71 -9.36 -9.33
N ARG A 166 13.04 -8.24 -9.97
CA ARG A 166 14.24 -7.48 -9.66
C ARG A 166 14.09 -6.86 -8.28
N PRO A 167 15.16 -6.80 -7.46
CA PRO A 167 15.11 -6.07 -6.20
C PRO A 167 14.72 -4.60 -6.46
N VAL A 168 13.69 -4.13 -5.78
CA VAL A 168 13.22 -2.75 -5.84
C VAL A 168 12.97 -2.23 -4.43
N ASP A 169 13.24 -0.93 -4.25
CA ASP A 169 12.85 -0.22 -3.05
C ASP A 169 11.44 0.30 -3.29
N PHE A 170 10.45 -0.41 -2.76
CA PHE A 170 9.04 -0.07 -2.93
C PHE A 170 8.40 0.18 -1.57
N HIS A 171 7.85 1.38 -1.43
CA HIS A 171 7.00 1.78 -0.33
C HIS A 171 5.94 2.72 -0.89
N GLU A 172 4.69 2.44 -0.56
CA GLU A 172 3.57 3.27 -0.97
C GLU A 172 2.62 3.47 0.21
N ASP A 173 2.25 4.73 0.44
CA ASP A 173 1.48 5.16 1.61
C ASP A 173 0.07 4.57 1.64
N ASN A 174 -0.59 4.52 0.48
CA ASN A 174 -1.91 3.92 0.30
C ASN A 174 -1.97 3.40 -1.14
N VAL A 175 -2.14 2.10 -1.31
CA VAL A 175 -2.17 1.46 -2.63
C VAL A 175 -3.60 1.09 -2.98
N ILE A 176 -4.09 1.54 -4.13
CA ILE A 176 -5.30 1.02 -4.75
C ILE A 176 -4.94 0.37 -6.08
N VAL A 177 -5.41 -0.85 -6.32
CA VAL A 177 -5.24 -1.53 -7.60
C VAL A 177 -6.61 -1.75 -8.23
N LEU A 178 -6.74 -1.40 -9.51
CA LEU A 178 -7.97 -1.51 -10.28
C LEU A 178 -7.75 -2.35 -11.54
N PRO A 179 -8.79 -3.05 -12.06
CA PRO A 179 -8.71 -3.74 -13.35
C PRO A 179 -8.39 -2.81 -14.53
N ALA A 180 -8.85 -1.56 -14.46
CA ALA A 180 -8.57 -0.51 -15.44
C ALA A 180 -8.55 0.85 -14.76
N LEU A 181 -7.47 1.61 -14.96
CA LEU A 181 -7.26 2.88 -14.27
C LEU A 181 -7.88 4.06 -15.03
N THR A 182 -9.22 4.12 -15.01
CA THR A 182 -9.97 5.25 -15.58
C THR A 182 -10.40 6.25 -14.50
N ARG A 183 -10.72 7.49 -14.90
CA ARG A 183 -11.27 8.50 -13.99
C ARG A 183 -12.48 8.01 -13.21
N HIS A 184 -13.39 7.34 -13.91
CA HIS A 184 -14.62 6.84 -13.32
C HIS A 184 -14.32 5.72 -12.31
N ALA A 185 -13.46 4.77 -12.67
CA ALA A 185 -13.08 3.66 -11.79
C ALA A 185 -12.35 4.15 -10.53
N ALA A 186 -11.39 5.07 -10.65
CA ALA A 186 -10.67 5.63 -9.50
C ALA A 186 -11.62 6.33 -8.51
N LYS A 187 -12.57 7.13 -9.01
CA LYS A 187 -13.57 7.78 -8.18
C LYS A 187 -14.52 6.77 -7.51
N ALA A 188 -15.03 5.80 -8.28
CA ALA A 188 -15.92 4.78 -7.78
C ALA A 188 -15.26 3.91 -6.69
N ALA A 189 -13.98 3.58 -6.85
CA ALA A 189 -13.20 2.85 -5.85
C ALA A 189 -13.11 3.62 -4.54
N VAL A 190 -12.80 4.92 -4.57
CA VAL A 190 -12.75 5.76 -3.36
C VAL A 190 -14.12 5.87 -2.68
N GLU A 191 -15.19 6.05 -3.45
CA GLU A 191 -16.56 6.09 -2.91
C GLU A 191 -16.95 4.76 -2.24
N ASP A 192 -16.53 3.64 -2.82
CA ASP A 192 -16.80 2.31 -2.28
C ASP A 192 -15.98 2.01 -1.01
N LEU A 193 -14.67 2.28 -1.02
CA LEU A 193 -13.79 2.16 0.14
C LEU A 193 -14.25 3.06 1.30
N THR A 194 -14.69 4.28 0.98
CA THR A 194 -15.29 5.21 1.94
C THR A 194 -16.52 4.59 2.61
N ARG A 195 -17.43 4.00 1.81
CA ARG A 195 -18.66 3.38 2.34
C ARG A 195 -18.36 2.18 3.26
N ARG A 196 -17.24 1.50 3.01
CA ARG A 196 -16.74 0.38 3.82
C ARG A 196 -15.98 0.81 5.08
N GLY A 197 -15.68 2.11 5.23
CA GLY A 197 -14.92 2.64 6.38
C GLY A 197 -13.41 2.37 6.30
N GLU A 198 -12.89 2.01 5.11
CA GLU A 198 -11.49 1.58 4.92
C GLU A 198 -10.49 2.72 5.17
N PHE A 199 -10.95 3.97 5.17
CA PHE A 199 -10.14 5.16 5.42
C PHE A 199 -10.25 5.70 6.84
N ASP A 200 -11.08 5.11 7.72
CA ASP A 200 -11.34 5.66 9.06
C ASP A 200 -10.07 5.74 9.91
N TRP A 201 -9.11 4.84 9.68
CA TRP A 201 -7.81 4.85 10.36
C TRP A 201 -6.99 6.13 10.09
N LEU A 202 -7.22 6.82 8.96
CA LEU A 202 -6.55 8.08 8.63
C LEU A 202 -7.03 9.25 9.51
N LEU A 203 -8.15 9.08 10.23
CA LEU A 203 -8.68 10.09 11.14
C LEU A 203 -8.11 9.99 12.56
N GLY A 204 -7.36 8.93 12.88
CA GLY A 204 -6.64 8.76 14.15
C GLY A 204 -7.42 8.04 15.24
#